data_AF-A0A7L3NVH3-F1
#
_entry.id   AF-A0A7L3NVH3-F1
#
_cell.length_a   1.000
_cell.length_b   1.000
_cell.length_c   1.000
_cell.angle_alpha   90.00
_cell.angle_beta   90.00
_cell.angle_gamma   90.00
#
_symmetry.space_group_name_H-M   'P 1'
#
loop_
_entity.id
_entity.type
_entity.pdbx_description
1 polymer ?
#
loop_
_entity_poly.entity_id
_entity_poly.type
_entity_poly.pdbx_seq_one_letter_code
_entity_poly.pdbx_strand_id
1 'polypeptide(L)'
;VLCRLINSLHPRGQGPVAKIQASAMAFKQMEQISQFLQAAERYGIAATDIFQTVDLWEGKNMACVQRTLMNLGSLAVAKGDGLFVGDPNWFPKKSQENRRVFSEDKLKEGQSVIGLQMGTNRGASQAGMTGYGMPRQIL
;
A
#
# COMPACT_ATOMS: atom_id res chain seq x y z
N VAL A 1 5.21 -20.52 -15.83
CA VAL A 1 4.02 -20.16 -15.01
C VAL A 1 3.94 -18.66 -14.79
N LEU A 2 4.99 -18.00 -14.30
CA LEU A 2 5.05 -16.55 -14.04
C LEU A 2 4.58 -15.67 -15.23
N CYS A 3 5.06 -15.93 -16.44
CA CYS A 3 4.61 -15.18 -17.62
C CYS A 3 3.10 -15.31 -17.89
N ARG A 4 2.50 -16.47 -17.57
CA ARG A 4 1.05 -16.66 -17.71
C ARG A 4 0.28 -15.87 -16.64
N LEU A 5 0.82 -15.83 -15.41
CA LEU A 5 0.24 -15.08 -14.30
C LEU A 5 0.16 -13.57 -14.61
N ILE A 6 1.26 -12.97 -15.07
CA ILE A 6 1.23 -11.53 -15.38
C ILE A 6 0.36 -11.21 -16.61
N ASN A 7 0.34 -12.11 -17.60
CA ASN A 7 -0.52 -11.96 -18.77
C ASN A 7 -2.01 -12.09 -18.44
N SER A 8 -2.41 -12.88 -17.44
CA SER A 8 -3.82 -12.98 -17.02
C SER A 8 -4.33 -11.72 -16.33
N LEU A 9 -3.44 -10.85 -15.83
CA LEU A 9 -3.80 -9.55 -15.25
C LEU A 9 -3.97 -8.45 -16.30
N HIS A 10 -3.83 -8.79 -17.59
CA HIS A 10 -3.98 -7.86 -18.71
C HIS A 10 -5.12 -8.32 -19.64
N PRO A 11 -5.73 -7.41 -20.42
CA PRO A 11 -6.71 -7.78 -21.42
C PRO A 11 -6.16 -8.82 -22.41
N ARG A 12 -7.06 -9.66 -22.94
CA ARG A 12 -6.69 -10.73 -23.88
C ARG A 12 -5.96 -10.14 -25.10
N GLY A 13 -4.72 -10.57 -25.32
CA GLY A 13 -3.86 -10.09 -26.42
C GLY A 13 -2.99 -8.88 -26.10
N GLN A 14 -3.17 -8.23 -24.95
CA GLN A 14 -2.34 -7.11 -24.47
C GLN A 14 -1.38 -7.54 -23.34
N GLY A 15 -1.10 -8.84 -23.24
CA GLY A 15 -0.18 -9.37 -22.25
C GLY A 15 1.25 -8.87 -22.52
N PRO A 16 1.99 -8.42 -21.49
CA PRO A 16 3.36 -7.91 -21.65
C PRO A 16 4.34 -8.96 -22.18
N VAL A 17 4.06 -10.25 -21.98
CA VAL A 17 4.92 -11.34 -22.45
C VAL A 17 4.26 -12.06 -23.63
N ALA A 18 4.63 -11.72 -24.86
CA ALA A 18 4.00 -12.27 -26.07
C ALA A 18 4.34 -13.75 -26.32
N LYS A 19 5.58 -14.20 -26.03
CA LYS A 19 6.07 -15.53 -26.39
C LYS A 19 6.45 -16.35 -25.17
N ILE A 20 5.55 -17.25 -24.76
CA ILE A 20 5.79 -18.18 -23.65
C ILE A 20 6.13 -19.56 -24.22
N GLN A 21 7.42 -19.92 -24.24
CA GLN A 21 7.90 -21.22 -24.70
C GLN A 21 8.61 -21.97 -23.58
N ALA A 22 8.17 -23.18 -23.24
CA ALA A 22 8.90 -24.01 -22.30
C ALA A 22 10.24 -24.46 -22.92
N SER A 23 11.33 -24.29 -22.16
CA SER A 23 12.67 -24.69 -22.57
C SER A 23 13.42 -25.24 -21.36
N ALA A 24 14.18 -26.31 -21.56
CA ALA A 24 15.07 -26.87 -20.54
C ALA A 24 16.41 -26.10 -20.41
N MET A 25 16.71 -25.21 -21.36
CA MET A 25 17.93 -24.38 -21.29
C MET A 25 17.81 -23.31 -20.20
N ALA A 26 18.75 -23.33 -19.25
CA ALA A 26 18.81 -22.42 -18.11
C ALA A 26 18.73 -20.94 -18.52
N PHE A 27 19.49 -20.53 -19.54
CA PHE A 27 19.46 -19.15 -20.05
C PHE A 27 18.06 -18.71 -20.48
N LYS A 28 17.30 -19.58 -21.17
CA LYS A 28 15.92 -19.27 -21.59
C LYS A 28 14.96 -19.19 -20.40
N GLN A 29 15.16 -19.99 -19.36
CA GLN A 29 14.35 -19.94 -18.14
C GLN A 29 14.63 -18.64 -17.35
N MET A 30 15.91 -18.27 -17.20
CA MET A 30 16.32 -17.00 -16.59
C MET A 30 15.75 -15.79 -17.33
N GLU A 31 15.79 -15.80 -18.67
CA GLU A 31 15.21 -14.75 -19.50
C GLU A 31 13.68 -14.63 -19.32
N GLN A 32 12.96 -15.75 -19.20
CA GLN A 32 11.52 -15.72 -18.92
C GLN A 32 11.19 -15.14 -17.54
N ILE A 33 12.03 -15.42 -16.54
CA ILE A 33 11.90 -14.81 -15.22
C ILE A 33 12.10 -13.29 -15.36
N SER A 34 13.17 -12.86 -16.04
CA SER A 34 13.45 -11.43 -16.29
C SER A 34 12.27 -10.70 -16.95
N GLN A 35 11.65 -11.29 -17.98
CA GLN A 35 10.47 -10.73 -18.64
C GLN A 35 9.28 -10.55 -17.70
N PHE A 36 9.07 -11.50 -16.78
CA PHE A 36 8.06 -11.36 -15.73
C PHE A 36 8.40 -10.21 -14.78
N LEU A 37 9.65 -10.08 -14.34
CA LEU A 37 10.07 -9.03 -13.40
C LEU A 37 9.86 -7.63 -13.99
N GLN A 38 10.27 -7.42 -15.24
CA GLN A 38 10.05 -6.16 -15.97
C GLN A 38 8.55 -5.83 -16.10
N ALA A 39 7.73 -6.84 -16.37
CA ALA A 39 6.28 -6.66 -16.47
C ALA A 39 5.64 -6.36 -15.11
N ALA A 40 6.13 -6.99 -14.03
CA ALA A 40 5.64 -6.77 -12.67
C ALA A 40 6.00 -5.36 -12.15
N GLU A 41 7.19 -4.86 -12.49
CA GLU A 41 7.60 -3.48 -12.21
C GLU A 41 6.67 -2.48 -12.92
N ARG A 42 6.45 -2.66 -14.22
CA ARG A 42 5.52 -1.82 -15.01
C ARG A 42 4.07 -1.89 -14.53
N TYR A 43 3.68 -3.02 -13.93
CA TYR A 43 2.35 -3.18 -13.33
C TYR A 43 2.18 -2.36 -12.05
N GLY A 44 3.28 -1.93 -11.42
CA GLY A 44 3.28 -1.03 -10.26
C GLY A 44 3.87 -1.63 -8.98
N ILE A 45 4.56 -2.77 -9.03
CA ILE A 45 5.34 -3.25 -7.89
C ILE A 45 6.59 -2.38 -7.74
N ALA A 46 6.88 -1.93 -6.51
CA ALA A 46 8.11 -1.21 -6.24
C ALA A 46 9.34 -2.09 -6.49
N ALA A 47 10.37 -1.56 -7.15
CA ALA A 47 11.60 -2.29 -7.47
C ALA A 47 12.27 -2.94 -6.25
N THR A 48 12.10 -2.35 -5.06
CA THR A 48 12.60 -2.89 -3.78
C THR A 48 11.92 -4.18 -3.35
N ASP A 49 10.70 -4.43 -3.82
CA ASP A 49 9.89 -5.61 -3.50
C ASP A 49 9.90 -6.66 -4.61
N ILE A 50 10.69 -6.45 -5.66
CA ILE A 50 10.86 -7.38 -6.79
C ILE A 50 12.05 -8.29 -6.52
N PHE A 51 11.84 -9.60 -6.60
CA PHE A 51 12.90 -10.60 -6.47
C PHE A 51 13.85 -10.60 -7.67
N GLN A 52 15.06 -11.13 -7.49
CA GLN A 52 16.03 -11.29 -8.57
C GLN A 52 15.92 -12.67 -9.22
N THR A 53 16.31 -12.80 -10.50
CA THR A 53 16.25 -14.09 -11.22
C THR A 53 16.92 -15.24 -10.46
N VAL A 54 18.02 -14.96 -9.77
CA VAL A 54 18.76 -15.93 -8.95
C VAL A 54 17.97 -16.42 -7.73
N ASP A 55 17.10 -15.59 -7.15
CA ASP A 55 16.31 -15.93 -5.97
C ASP A 55 15.34 -17.06 -6.25
N LEU A 56 14.78 -17.11 -7.45
CA LEU A 56 13.89 -18.16 -7.91
C LEU A 56 14.64 -19.30 -8.61
N TRP A 57 15.59 -18.99 -9.47
CA TRP A 57 16.23 -20.01 -10.30
C TRP A 57 17.19 -20.90 -9.51
N GLU A 58 18.00 -20.30 -8.63
CA GLU A 58 18.89 -21.05 -7.72
C GLU A 58 18.24 -21.27 -6.34
N GLY A 59 17.06 -20.69 -6.10
CA GLY A 59 16.34 -20.83 -4.83
C GLY A 59 16.97 -20.07 -3.66
N LYS A 60 17.82 -19.06 -3.91
CA LYS A 60 18.54 -18.34 -2.86
C LYS A 60 17.65 -17.57 -1.89
N ASN A 61 16.51 -17.08 -2.36
CA ASN A 61 15.60 -16.27 -1.54
C ASN A 61 14.13 -16.44 -1.96
N MET A 62 13.58 -17.62 -1.71
CA MET A 62 12.17 -17.91 -2.02
C MET A 62 11.18 -17.05 -1.23
N ALA A 63 11.58 -16.48 -0.08
CA ALA A 63 10.73 -15.56 0.68
C ALA A 63 10.51 -14.24 -0.08
N CYS A 64 11.52 -13.74 -0.79
CA CYS A 64 11.39 -12.58 -1.66
C CYS A 64 10.40 -12.85 -2.80
N VAL A 65 10.53 -14.01 -3.46
CA VAL A 65 9.61 -14.45 -4.53
C VAL A 65 8.16 -14.48 -4.05
N GLN A 66 7.90 -15.11 -2.89
CA GLN A 66 6.57 -15.17 -2.30
C GLN A 66 6.00 -13.78 -2.02
N ARG A 67 6.82 -12.87 -1.47
CA ARG A 67 6.41 -11.49 -1.20
C ARG A 67 6.06 -10.72 -2.47
N THR A 68 6.86 -10.83 -3.52
CA THR A 68 6.57 -10.18 -4.81
C THR A 68 5.24 -10.67 -5.38
N LEU A 69 4.94 -11.98 -5.30
CA LEU A 69 3.68 -12.54 -5.77
C LEU A 69 2.48 -12.07 -4.94
N MET A 70 2.61 -12.01 -3.61
CA MET A 70 1.58 -11.46 -2.73
C MET A 70 1.31 -9.98 -3.00
N ASN A 71 2.38 -9.21 -3.25
CA ASN A 71 2.27 -7.79 -3.60
C ASN A 71 1.60 -7.59 -4.96
N LEU A 72 1.91 -8.44 -5.96
CA LEU A 72 1.27 -8.42 -7.27
C LEU A 72 -0.23 -8.67 -7.18
N GLY A 73 -0.64 -9.71 -6.44
CA GLY A 73 -2.06 -10.04 -6.27
C GLY A 73 -2.82 -8.96 -5.50
N SER A 74 -2.21 -8.41 -4.45
CA SER A 74 -2.80 -7.28 -3.69
C SER A 74 -2.98 -6.04 -4.56
N LEU A 75 -2.05 -5.76 -5.48
CA LEU A 75 -2.15 -4.68 -6.46
C LEU A 75 -3.26 -4.93 -7.47
N ALA A 76 -3.36 -6.17 -7.98
CA ALA A 76 -4.40 -6.54 -8.94
C ALA A 76 -5.81 -6.38 -8.35
N VAL A 77 -6.01 -6.83 -7.11
CA VAL A 77 -7.29 -6.64 -6.40
C VAL A 77 -7.57 -5.15 -6.17
N ALA A 78 -6.56 -4.36 -5.78
CA ALA A 78 -6.74 -2.93 -5.51
C ALA A 78 -7.04 -2.10 -6.76
N LYS A 79 -6.60 -2.54 -7.95
CA LYS A 79 -6.81 -1.83 -9.22
C LYS A 79 -8.26 -1.86 -9.69
N GLY A 80 -9.01 -2.93 -9.37
CA GLY A 80 -10.45 -3.01 -9.61
C GLY A 80 -10.86 -2.95 -11.09
N ASP A 81 -9.98 -3.31 -12.01
CA ASP A 81 -10.22 -3.32 -13.46
C ASP A 81 -11.04 -4.53 -13.96
N GLY A 82 -11.44 -5.42 -13.05
CA GLY A 82 -12.22 -6.62 -13.35
C GLY A 82 -11.42 -7.73 -14.05
N LEU A 83 -10.09 -7.57 -14.18
CA LEU A 83 -9.21 -8.56 -14.83
C LEU A 83 -8.69 -9.62 -13.84
N PHE A 84 -8.65 -9.27 -12.55
CA PHE A 84 -8.27 -10.21 -11.51
C PHE A 84 -9.29 -11.36 -11.38
N VAL A 85 -8.80 -12.59 -11.37
CA VAL A 85 -9.60 -13.81 -11.19
C VAL A 85 -9.16 -14.52 -9.92
N GLY A 86 -10.07 -14.70 -8.97
CA GLY A 86 -9.83 -15.36 -7.69
C GLY A 86 -10.67 -14.76 -6.57
N ASP A 87 -10.46 -15.25 -5.36
CA ASP A 87 -11.08 -14.67 -4.16
C ASP A 87 -10.26 -13.44 -3.71
N PRO A 88 -10.82 -12.22 -3.72
CA PRO A 88 -10.14 -11.02 -3.24
C PRO A 88 -9.71 -11.10 -1.77
N ASN A 89 -10.35 -11.94 -0.95
CA ASN A 89 -10.06 -12.07 0.47
C ASN A 89 -8.71 -12.73 0.76
N TRP A 90 -8.08 -13.36 -0.24
CA TRP A 90 -6.74 -13.93 -0.11
C TRP A 90 -5.65 -12.86 0.01
N PHE A 91 -5.96 -11.62 -0.37
CA PHE A 91 -5.02 -10.52 -0.36
C PHE A 91 -5.41 -9.46 0.68
N PRO A 92 -4.44 -8.93 1.44
CA PRO A 92 -4.71 -7.84 2.35
C PRO A 92 -5.21 -6.62 1.58
N LYS A 93 -6.33 -6.05 2.04
CA LYS A 93 -6.88 -4.82 1.46
C LYS A 93 -5.89 -3.68 1.63
N LYS A 94 -5.32 -3.18 0.53
CA LYS A 94 -4.49 -1.98 0.58
C LYS A 94 -5.33 -0.79 1.05
N SER A 95 -4.78 -0.04 2.01
CA SER A 95 -5.34 1.24 2.42
C SER A 95 -5.20 2.22 1.26
N GLN A 96 -6.31 2.74 0.75
CA GLN A 96 -6.32 3.80 -0.25
C GLN A 96 -6.48 5.15 0.45
N GLU A 97 -5.86 6.19 -0.11
CA GLU A 97 -6.00 7.56 0.38
C GLU A 97 -7.49 7.96 0.31
N ASN A 98 -8.11 8.17 1.46
CA ASN A 98 -9.45 8.73 1.52
C ASN A 98 -9.34 10.27 1.53
N ARG A 99 -9.22 10.88 0.35
CA ARG A 99 -9.25 12.34 0.23
C ARG A 99 -10.63 12.87 0.59
N ARG A 100 -10.73 13.39 1.81
CA ARG A 100 -11.93 14.07 2.29
C ARG A 100 -11.86 15.53 1.88
N VAL A 101 -12.79 15.95 1.04
CA VAL A 101 -12.99 17.36 0.75
C VAL A 101 -13.99 17.89 1.77
N PHE A 102 -13.55 18.83 2.60
CA PHE A 102 -14.42 19.55 3.53
C PHE A 102 -14.86 20.85 2.88
N SER A 103 -16.10 21.28 3.14
CA SER A 103 -16.55 22.61 2.74
C SER A 103 -15.75 23.69 3.48
N GLU A 104 -15.63 24.88 2.90
CA GLU A 104 -14.95 26.01 3.55
C GLU A 104 -15.54 26.33 4.92
N ASP A 105 -16.88 26.28 5.04
CA ASP A 105 -17.56 26.47 6.33
C ASP A 105 -17.15 25.44 7.37
N LYS A 106 -17.00 24.16 6.98
CA LYS A 106 -16.54 23.09 7.88
C LYS A 106 -15.08 23.26 8.29
N LEU A 107 -14.23 23.75 7.39
CA LEU A 107 -12.84 24.08 7.72
C LEU A 107 -12.75 25.26 8.71
N LYS A 108 -13.60 26.27 8.52
CA LYS A 108 -13.68 27.46 9.38
C LYS A 108 -14.22 27.13 10.77
N GLU A 109 -15.24 26.28 10.86
CA GLU A 109 -15.70 25.72 12.13
C GLU A 109 -14.57 24.98 12.86
N GLY A 110 -13.75 24.20 12.12
CA GLY A 110 -12.61 23.48 12.68
C GLY A 110 -11.54 24.38 13.33
N GLN A 111 -11.34 25.59 12.83
CA GLN A 111 -10.38 26.55 13.42
C GLN A 111 -10.78 27.00 14.82
N SER A 112 -12.07 26.96 15.16
CA SER A 112 -12.58 27.33 16.48
C SER A 112 -12.46 26.22 17.53
N VAL A 113 -12.11 24.99 17.10
CA VAL A 113 -12.00 23.82 17.96
C VAL A 113 -10.56 23.70 18.48
N ILE A 114 -10.36 24.07 19.74
CA ILE A 114 -9.07 23.88 20.43
C ILE A 114 -8.86 22.37 20.65
N GLY A 115 -7.81 21.81 20.05
CA GLY A 115 -7.45 20.41 20.21
C GLY A 115 -7.09 20.06 21.66
N LEU A 116 -7.38 18.82 22.08
CA LEU A 116 -7.15 18.36 23.47
C LEU A 116 -5.69 18.49 23.93
N GLN A 117 -4.72 18.51 23.01
CA GLN A 117 -3.31 18.74 23.32
C GLN A 117 -3.00 20.17 23.78
N MET A 118 -3.83 21.15 23.42
CA MET A 118 -3.67 22.55 23.82
C MET A 118 -4.37 22.86 25.16
N GLY A 119 -4.90 21.83 25.83
CA GLY A 119 -5.71 21.97 27.03
C GLY A 119 -7.13 22.45 26.73
N THR A 120 -8.10 21.94 27.47
CA THR A 120 -9.50 22.39 27.37
C THR A 120 -9.96 22.95 28.71
N ASN A 121 -10.43 24.21 28.69
CA ASN A 121 -10.97 24.87 29.88
C ASN A 121 -12.42 24.44 30.14
N ARG A 122 -13.00 23.58 29.29
CA ARG A 122 -14.41 23.22 29.33
C ARG A 122 -14.81 22.41 30.59
N GLY A 123 -13.82 21.86 31.31
CA GLY A 123 -13.99 21.25 32.64
C GLY A 123 -13.32 22.02 33.79
N ALA A 124 -12.67 23.16 33.50
CA ALA A 124 -12.03 23.99 34.52
C ALA A 124 -13.07 24.96 35.09
N SER A 125 -13.58 24.68 36.29
CA SER A 125 -14.42 25.64 37.00
C SER A 125 -13.54 26.74 37.59
N GLN A 126 -14.02 27.99 37.61
CA GLN A 126 -13.33 29.10 38.27
C GLN A 126 -13.36 28.98 39.81
N ALA A 127 -13.99 27.93 40.36
CA ALA A 127 -14.07 27.70 41.78
C ALA A 127 -12.65 27.42 42.33
N GLY A 128 -12.12 28.37 43.10
CA GLY A 128 -10.78 28.28 43.69
C GLY A 128 -9.68 29.03 42.93
N MET A 129 -9.97 29.69 41.79
CA MET A 129 -9.00 30.60 41.18
C MET A 129 -8.92 31.89 41.98
N THR A 130 -7.77 32.16 42.60
CA THR A 130 -7.53 33.42 43.30
C THR A 130 -7.26 34.53 42.28
N GLY A 131 -8.13 35.54 42.22
CA GLY A 131 -7.94 36.71 41.36
C GLY A 131 -6.66 37.50 41.67
N TYR A 132 -6.20 38.28 40.70
CA TYR A 132 -5.05 39.19 40.88
C TYR A 132 -5.30 40.14 42.06
N GLY A 133 -4.36 40.16 43.02
CA GLY A 133 -4.43 41.01 44.21
C GLY A 133 -4.88 40.32 45.49
N MET A 134 -5.13 39.00 45.50
CA MET A 134 -5.46 38.31 46.74
C MET A 134 -4.21 38.19 47.65
N PRO A 135 -4.28 38.62 48.94
CA PRO A 135 -3.15 38.53 49.85
C PRO A 135 -2.83 37.06 50.17
N ARG A 136 -1.53 36.73 50.24
CA ARG A 136 -1.06 35.40 50.63
C ARG A 136 -1.48 35.11 52.07
N GLN A 137 -2.24 34.04 52.30
CA GLN A 137 -2.44 33.53 53.66
C GLN A 137 -1.11 32.96 54.15
N ILE A 138 -0.53 33.61 55.15
CA ILE A 138 0.63 33.11 55.90
C ILE A 138 0.07 32.58 57.22
N LEU A 139 0.33 31.30 57.50
CA LEU A 139 0.01 30.62 58.76
C LEU A 139 1.09 30.92 59.81
#